data_AF-A0A970V8S8-F1
#
_entry.id   AF-A0A970V8S8-F1
#
_cell.length_a   1.000
_cell.length_b   1.000
_cell.length_c   1.000
_cell.angle_alpha   90.00
_cell.angle_beta   90.00
_cell.angle_gamma   90.00
#
_symmetry.space_group_name_H-M   'P 1'
#
loop_
_entity.id
_entity.type
_entity.pdbx_description
1 polymer ?
#
loop_
_entity_poly.entity_id
_entity_poly.type
_entity_poly.pdbx_seq_one_letter_code
_entity_poly.pdbx_strand_id
1 'polypeptide(L)'
;MFYRPVLIHPDDESTPFPPAETALDEPNGLLAIGGSLSPWRLEEAYRNGIFPWYSEGQPILWWSPDPRAVMTPDAIRVSRSLRKRVRNGGFEVRLDTAFEEVMRACAAKRPGQSGTWITPEMIAAYCVLHERGLAHSVEVYRQDRLVGGLYGVALGAAFFGESMFSSESDASKVALVWLAAQLRRWGYQLLDCQIPSPHLESLGAIAIPRSEFLLRLREALEHPGQQGRWRFDPDLDPLAPQAMGST
;
A
#
# COMPACT_ATOMS: atom_id res chain seq x y z
N MET A 1 -27.54 6.31 -13.37
CA MET A 1 -27.45 7.55 -12.59
C MET A 1 -26.08 8.14 -12.91
N PHE A 2 -26.00 9.35 -13.48
CA PHE A 2 -24.70 9.95 -13.82
C PHE A 2 -24.13 10.60 -12.55
N TYR A 3 -23.26 9.89 -11.84
CA TYR A 3 -22.52 10.48 -10.75
C TYR A 3 -21.54 11.53 -11.29
N ARG A 4 -21.22 12.54 -10.48
CA ARG A 4 -20.18 13.53 -10.76
C ARG A 4 -19.20 13.51 -9.59
N PRO A 5 -17.89 13.71 -9.83
CA PRO A 5 -16.93 13.81 -8.74
C PRO A 5 -17.32 14.97 -7.81
N VAL A 6 -17.24 14.75 -6.50
CA VAL A 6 -17.48 15.80 -5.51
C VAL A 6 -16.28 16.74 -5.47
N LEU A 7 -16.53 18.06 -5.48
CA LEU A 7 -15.49 19.06 -5.28
C LEU A 7 -15.34 19.33 -3.78
N ILE A 8 -14.14 19.14 -3.26
CA ILE A 8 -13.79 19.42 -1.86
C ILE A 8 -12.92 20.68 -1.84
N HIS A 9 -13.32 21.68 -1.05
CA HIS A 9 -12.54 22.90 -0.93
C HIS A 9 -11.22 22.62 -0.17
N PRO A 10 -10.06 23.16 -0.60
CA PRO A 10 -8.77 22.87 0.02
C PRO A 10 -8.69 23.16 1.52
N ASP A 11 -9.33 24.24 1.98
CA ASP A 11 -9.33 24.66 3.39
C ASP A 11 -10.48 24.06 4.22
N ASP A 12 -11.30 23.19 3.63
CA ASP A 12 -12.44 22.59 4.32
C ASP A 12 -12.11 21.15 4.73
N GLU A 13 -11.57 20.98 5.94
CA GLU A 13 -11.35 19.68 6.58
C GLU A 13 -12.65 19.08 7.15
N SER A 14 -13.78 19.78 7.13
CA SER A 14 -15.03 19.29 7.72
C SER A 14 -15.92 18.53 6.74
N THR A 15 -15.77 18.79 5.44
CA THR A 15 -16.49 18.05 4.40
C THR A 15 -16.01 16.59 4.36
N PRO A 16 -16.91 15.61 4.60
CA PRO A 16 -16.56 14.19 4.52
C PRO A 16 -16.45 13.73 3.07
N PHE A 17 -15.76 12.61 2.84
CA PHE A 17 -15.83 11.94 1.54
C PHE A 17 -17.25 11.46 1.21
N PRO A 18 -17.70 11.55 -0.06
CA PRO A 18 -18.91 10.87 -0.49
C PRO A 18 -18.73 9.34 -0.38
N PRO A 19 -19.83 8.56 -0.27
CA PRO A 19 -19.75 7.10 -0.24
C PRO A 19 -18.98 6.55 -1.45
N ALA A 20 -18.03 5.64 -1.21
CA ALA A 20 -17.14 5.09 -2.25
C ALA A 20 -17.91 4.42 -3.40
N GLU A 21 -19.11 3.90 -3.15
CA GLU A 21 -20.03 3.31 -4.13
C GLU A 21 -20.53 4.33 -5.17
N THR A 22 -20.38 5.64 -4.92
CA THR A 22 -20.77 6.70 -5.84
C THR A 22 -19.67 7.11 -6.82
N ALA A 23 -18.49 6.48 -6.74
CA ALA A 23 -17.39 6.75 -7.67
C ALA A 23 -17.77 6.39 -9.12
N LEU A 24 -17.21 7.13 -10.08
CA LEU A 24 -17.46 6.95 -11.51
C LEU A 24 -17.03 5.58 -12.02
N ASP A 25 -17.74 5.07 -13.03
CA ASP A 25 -17.30 3.91 -13.82
C ASP A 25 -16.20 4.30 -14.82
N GLU A 26 -16.23 5.54 -15.32
CA GLU A 26 -15.23 6.10 -16.25
C GLU A 26 -14.97 7.60 -15.93
N PRO A 27 -13.73 8.00 -15.60
CA PRO A 27 -12.59 7.12 -15.30
C PRO A 27 -12.83 6.29 -14.04
N ASN A 28 -12.52 5.00 -14.11
CA ASN A 28 -12.87 4.01 -13.09
C ASN A 28 -12.38 4.43 -11.70
N GLY A 29 -13.34 4.65 -10.80
CA GLY A 29 -13.10 4.93 -9.40
C GLY A 29 -12.93 6.39 -9.05
N LEU A 30 -12.95 7.34 -10.00
CA LEU A 30 -12.83 8.75 -9.63
C LEU A 30 -14.04 9.18 -8.78
N LEU A 31 -13.77 9.68 -7.58
CA LEU A 31 -14.78 9.95 -6.56
C LEU A 31 -14.87 11.44 -6.19
N ALA A 32 -13.72 12.09 -5.96
CA ALA A 32 -13.66 13.48 -5.54
C ALA A 32 -12.42 14.20 -6.07
N ILE A 33 -12.48 15.54 -6.08
CA ILE A 33 -11.43 16.43 -6.57
C ILE A 33 -11.20 17.54 -5.55
N GLY A 34 -9.94 17.85 -5.25
CA GLY A 34 -9.55 18.91 -4.32
C GLY A 34 -9.33 18.40 -2.89
N GLY A 35 -9.59 19.26 -1.91
CA GLY A 35 -9.21 19.03 -0.52
C GLY A 35 -7.72 19.23 -0.28
N SER A 36 -7.17 18.50 0.68
CA SER A 36 -5.80 18.60 1.16
C SER A 36 -5.21 17.20 1.37
N LEU A 37 -3.88 17.11 1.49
CA LEU A 37 -3.19 15.91 1.97
C LEU A 37 -2.93 15.97 3.48
N SER A 38 -3.86 16.54 4.25
CA SER A 38 -3.74 16.53 5.70
C SER A 38 -3.70 15.08 6.21
N PRO A 39 -2.94 14.78 7.28
CA PRO A 39 -2.90 13.42 7.82
C PRO A 39 -4.27 12.87 8.21
N TRP A 40 -5.15 13.75 8.70
CA TRP A 40 -6.52 13.39 9.06
C TRP A 40 -7.34 13.01 7.83
N ARG A 41 -7.25 13.81 6.75
CA ARG A 41 -7.95 13.54 5.49
C ARG A 41 -7.45 12.28 4.80
N LEU A 42 -6.15 12.03 4.82
CA LEU A 42 -5.58 10.77 4.31
C LEU A 42 -6.10 9.58 5.10
N GLU A 43 -6.05 9.64 6.44
CA GLU A 43 -6.60 8.59 7.28
C GLU A 43 -8.10 8.35 7.01
N GLU A 44 -8.89 9.42 6.91
CA GLU A 44 -10.32 9.36 6.55
C GLU A 44 -10.52 8.66 5.19
N ALA A 45 -9.72 9.03 4.18
CA ALA A 45 -9.78 8.42 2.86
C ALA A 45 -9.53 6.90 2.94
N TYR A 46 -8.43 6.48 3.57
CA TYR A 46 -8.11 5.05 3.69
C TYR A 46 -9.16 4.27 4.48
N ARG A 47 -9.71 4.84 5.56
CA ARG A 47 -10.82 4.22 6.31
C ARG A 47 -12.07 3.97 5.46
N ASN A 48 -12.28 4.80 4.44
CA ASN A 48 -13.41 4.70 3.50
C ASN A 48 -13.04 3.98 2.20
N GLY A 49 -11.85 3.36 2.12
CA GLY A 49 -11.41 2.64 0.92
C GLY A 49 -10.99 3.55 -0.24
N ILE A 50 -10.63 4.80 0.06
CA ILE A 50 -10.30 5.84 -0.90
C ILE A 50 -8.79 6.13 -0.83
N PHE A 51 -8.15 6.43 -1.95
CA PHE A 51 -6.75 6.85 -1.98
C PHE A 51 -6.52 8.04 -2.94
N PRO A 52 -5.55 8.91 -2.65
CA PRO A 52 -5.17 10.00 -3.54
C PRO A 52 -4.31 9.48 -4.69
N TRP A 53 -4.58 9.91 -5.92
CA TRP A 53 -3.74 9.59 -7.06
C TRP A 53 -3.84 10.66 -8.15
N TYR A 54 -2.80 11.47 -8.31
CA TYR A 54 -2.78 12.59 -9.26
C TYR A 54 -1.34 12.87 -9.71
N SER A 55 -1.19 13.56 -10.84
CA SER A 55 0.10 13.99 -11.39
C SER A 55 0.41 15.44 -11.07
N GLU A 56 1.68 15.83 -11.19
CA GLU A 56 2.10 17.22 -11.05
C GLU A 56 1.29 18.15 -11.98
N GLY A 57 0.77 19.24 -11.42
CA GLY A 57 -0.11 20.19 -12.12
C GLY A 57 -1.60 19.82 -12.14
N GLN A 58 -1.98 18.62 -11.68
CA GLN A 58 -3.38 18.27 -11.45
C GLN A 58 -3.81 18.67 -10.02
N PRO A 59 -5.10 18.97 -9.79
CA PRO A 59 -5.64 19.00 -8.43
C PRO A 59 -5.53 17.60 -7.80
N ILE A 60 -5.63 17.53 -6.47
CA ILE A 60 -5.75 16.23 -5.78
C ILE A 60 -6.99 15.50 -6.32
N LEU A 61 -6.82 14.24 -6.70
CA LEU A 61 -7.89 13.35 -7.15
C LEU A 61 -7.98 12.15 -6.22
N TRP A 62 -9.21 11.80 -5.83
CA TRP A 62 -9.49 10.74 -4.88
C TRP A 62 -10.23 9.60 -5.56
N TRP A 63 -9.79 8.36 -5.32
CA TRP A 63 -10.19 7.19 -6.10
C TRP A 63 -10.68 6.03 -5.23
N SER A 64 -11.67 5.31 -5.73
CA SER A 64 -12.11 4.00 -5.22
C SER A 64 -12.61 3.13 -6.40
N PRO A 65 -11.71 2.44 -7.12
CA PRO A 65 -12.04 1.67 -8.32
C PRO A 65 -12.89 0.43 -8.05
N ASP A 66 -13.56 -0.03 -9.11
CA ASP A 66 -14.33 -1.27 -9.16
C ASP A 66 -13.99 -2.03 -10.47
N PRO A 67 -13.38 -3.24 -10.41
CA PRO A 67 -12.99 -3.98 -9.23
C PRO A 67 -11.75 -3.41 -8.53
N ARG A 68 -11.53 -3.84 -7.28
CA ARG A 68 -10.37 -3.52 -6.44
C ARG A 68 -9.42 -4.71 -6.34
N ALA A 69 -8.12 -4.48 -6.52
CA ALA A 69 -7.11 -5.52 -6.35
C ALA A 69 -6.73 -5.70 -4.88
N VAL A 70 -6.76 -6.94 -4.39
CA VAL A 70 -6.42 -7.29 -3.01
C VAL A 70 -5.58 -8.56 -2.94
N MET A 71 -4.87 -8.72 -1.82
CA MET A 71 -4.22 -9.96 -1.41
C MET A 71 -4.52 -10.23 0.06
N THR A 72 -4.51 -11.50 0.47
CA THR A 72 -4.29 -11.83 1.87
C THR A 72 -2.80 -12.11 2.08
N PRO A 73 -2.24 -11.87 3.29
CA PRO A 73 -0.84 -12.21 3.56
C PRO A 73 -0.49 -13.68 3.27
N ASP A 74 -1.46 -14.58 3.35
CA ASP A 74 -1.32 -16.01 3.00
C ASP A 74 -1.37 -16.33 1.51
N ALA A 75 -1.95 -15.45 0.69
CA ALA A 75 -2.13 -15.69 -0.74
C ALA A 75 -0.87 -15.38 -1.58
N ILE A 76 0.20 -14.84 -0.96
CA ILE A 76 1.39 -14.43 -1.71
C ILE A 76 2.08 -15.64 -2.33
N ARG A 77 2.18 -15.63 -3.67
CA ARG A 77 2.79 -16.69 -4.46
C ARG A 77 4.31 -16.51 -4.51
N VAL A 78 5.01 -17.27 -3.69
CA VAL A 78 6.48 -17.27 -3.66
C VAL A 78 7.05 -18.40 -4.55
N SER A 79 7.44 -18.04 -5.77
CA SER A 79 8.05 -18.98 -6.73
C SER A 79 9.33 -19.62 -6.20
N ARG A 80 9.75 -20.76 -6.76
CA ARG A 80 10.97 -21.47 -6.34
C ARG A 80 12.23 -20.59 -6.47
N SER A 81 12.32 -19.79 -7.54
CA SER A 81 13.44 -18.86 -7.74
C SER A 81 13.41 -17.72 -6.72
N LEU A 82 12.23 -17.16 -6.44
CA LEU A 82 12.08 -16.12 -5.43
C LEU A 82 12.42 -16.64 -4.02
N ARG A 83 11.97 -17.85 -3.64
CA ARG A 83 12.37 -18.51 -2.38
C ARG A 83 13.89 -18.62 -2.26
N LYS A 84 14.58 -18.99 -3.34
CA LYS A 84 16.05 -19.05 -3.38
C LYS A 84 16.67 -17.66 -3.21
N ARG A 85 16.09 -16.61 -3.82
CA ARG A 85 16.56 -15.22 -3.61
C ARG A 85 16.33 -14.71 -2.20
N VAL A 86 15.17 -14.98 -1.60
CA VAL A 86 14.89 -14.60 -0.19
C VAL A 86 15.92 -15.25 0.74
N ARG A 87 16.24 -16.53 0.55
CA ARG A 87 17.16 -17.27 1.42
C ARG A 87 18.64 -16.93 1.20
N ASN A 88 19.07 -16.82 -0.06
CA ASN A 88 20.49 -16.80 -0.43
C ASN A 88 20.90 -15.54 -1.18
N GLY A 89 20.02 -14.53 -1.28
CA GLY A 89 20.26 -13.32 -2.06
C GLY A 89 21.30 -12.38 -1.46
N GLY A 90 21.70 -12.60 -0.20
CA GLY A 90 22.59 -11.70 0.54
C GLY A 90 21.94 -10.35 0.81
N PHE A 91 20.61 -10.35 0.98
CA PHE A 91 19.84 -9.17 1.30
C PHE A 91 19.67 -9.04 2.81
N GLU A 92 19.76 -7.82 3.31
CA GLU A 92 19.28 -7.43 4.63
C GLU A 92 17.93 -6.74 4.45
N VAL A 93 16.92 -7.08 5.26
CA VAL A 93 15.59 -6.46 5.17
C VAL A 93 15.26 -5.78 6.48
N ARG A 94 14.82 -4.53 6.41
CA ARG A 94 14.49 -3.67 7.56
C ARG A 94 13.05 -3.14 7.45
N LEU A 95 12.50 -2.68 8.57
CA LEU A 95 11.22 -1.96 8.63
C LEU A 95 11.44 -0.58 9.24
N ASP A 96 10.78 0.42 8.68
CA ASP A 96 10.68 1.77 9.24
C ASP A 96 12.04 2.43 9.56
N THR A 97 13.08 2.08 8.79
CA THR A 97 14.43 2.65 8.98
C THR A 97 14.74 3.76 7.98
N ALA A 98 14.11 3.76 6.80
CA ALA A 98 14.39 4.73 5.74
C ALA A 98 13.15 5.05 4.89
N PHE A 99 12.03 5.39 5.54
CA PHE A 99 10.73 5.61 4.90
C PHE A 99 10.78 6.65 3.76
N GLU A 100 11.34 7.83 4.03
CA GLU A 100 11.45 8.89 3.01
C GLU A 100 12.35 8.45 1.84
N GLU A 101 13.44 7.72 2.09
CA GLU A 101 14.31 7.19 1.04
C GLU A 101 13.58 6.20 0.14
N VAL A 102 12.75 5.32 0.71
CA VAL A 102 11.89 4.40 -0.05
C VAL A 102 10.90 5.17 -0.91
N MET A 103 10.21 6.17 -0.37
CA MET A 103 9.27 7.00 -1.15
C MET A 103 9.98 7.71 -2.30
N ARG A 104 11.14 8.32 -2.05
CA ARG A 104 11.95 8.98 -3.08
C ARG A 104 12.42 8.01 -4.16
N ALA A 105 12.77 6.79 -3.78
CA ALA A 105 13.15 5.74 -4.73
C ALA A 105 11.95 5.24 -5.55
N CYS A 106 10.75 5.15 -4.96
CA CYS A 106 9.50 4.92 -5.70
C CYS A 106 9.16 6.08 -6.65
N ALA A 107 9.51 7.31 -6.27
CA ALA A 107 9.33 8.52 -7.10
C ALA A 107 10.40 8.67 -8.20
N ALA A 108 11.43 7.83 -8.25
CA ALA A 108 12.45 7.93 -9.27
C ALA A 108 11.89 7.53 -10.65
N LYS A 109 12.13 8.37 -11.66
CA LYS A 109 11.73 8.09 -13.04
C LYS A 109 12.41 6.82 -13.55
N ARG A 110 11.62 5.86 -14.02
CA ARG A 110 12.13 4.71 -14.76
C ARG A 110 12.44 5.13 -16.20
N PRO A 111 13.47 4.57 -16.86
CA PRO A 111 13.72 4.84 -18.28
C PRO A 111 12.46 4.60 -19.12
N GLY A 112 11.99 5.63 -19.84
CA GLY A 112 10.81 5.55 -20.70
C GLY A 112 9.45 5.85 -20.04
N GLN A 113 9.40 6.18 -18.74
CA GLN A 113 8.15 6.60 -18.07
C GLN A 113 7.98 8.13 -18.02
N SER A 114 6.78 8.60 -18.35
CA SER A 114 6.36 9.99 -18.17
C SER A 114 6.00 10.25 -16.70
N GLY A 115 7.00 10.61 -15.88
CA GLY A 115 6.81 11.05 -14.51
C GLY A 115 6.29 9.98 -13.55
N THR A 116 6.07 10.39 -12.29
CA THR A 116 5.42 9.58 -11.26
C THR A 116 4.42 10.47 -10.53
N TRP A 117 3.38 9.86 -9.97
CA TRP A 117 2.36 10.53 -9.17
C TRP A 117 2.85 10.89 -7.75
N ILE A 118 4.05 10.43 -7.37
CA ILE A 118 4.64 10.70 -6.06
C ILE A 118 5.37 12.05 -6.12
N THR A 119 4.61 13.11 -5.91
CA THR A 119 5.10 14.50 -5.85
C THR A 119 5.83 14.79 -4.53
N PRO A 120 6.59 15.90 -4.42
CA PRO A 120 7.17 16.33 -3.15
C PRO A 120 6.12 16.53 -2.03
N GLU A 121 4.91 16.97 -2.40
CA GLU A 121 3.79 17.14 -1.47
C GLU A 121 3.31 15.79 -0.91
N MET A 122 3.17 14.77 -1.77
CA MET A 122 2.86 13.40 -1.36
C MET A 122 3.93 12.84 -0.43
N ILE A 123 5.22 13.03 -0.75
CA ILE A 123 6.32 12.59 0.13
C ILE A 123 6.19 13.23 1.52
N ALA A 124 5.98 14.54 1.58
CA ALA A 124 5.83 15.24 2.85
C ALA A 124 4.62 14.72 3.64
N ALA A 125 3.46 14.55 3.00
CA ALA A 125 2.24 14.10 3.67
C ALA A 125 2.37 12.67 4.24
N TYR A 126 2.96 11.75 3.49
CA TYR A 126 3.15 10.37 3.95
C TYR A 126 4.28 10.24 4.98
N CYS A 127 5.30 11.11 4.94
CA CYS A 127 6.27 11.19 6.04
C CYS A 127 5.60 11.59 7.36
N VAL A 128 4.63 12.52 7.32
CA VAL A 128 3.84 12.85 8.50
C VAL A 128 2.97 11.67 8.95
N LEU A 129 2.38 10.90 8.03
CA LEU A 129 1.69 9.64 8.39
C LEU A 129 2.65 8.62 9.02
N HIS A 130 3.87 8.51 8.52
CA HIS A 130 4.90 7.64 9.09
C HIS A 130 5.29 8.06 10.51
N GLU A 131 5.50 9.35 10.74
CA GLU A 131 5.75 9.90 12.09
C GLU A 131 4.59 9.64 13.06
N ARG A 132 3.35 9.59 12.56
CA ARG A 132 2.16 9.21 13.33
C ARG A 132 2.00 7.69 13.53
N GLY A 133 2.88 6.87 12.96
CA GLY A 133 2.82 5.42 13.03
C GLY A 133 1.68 4.81 12.20
N LEU A 134 1.26 5.50 11.13
CA LEU A 134 0.22 5.04 10.21
C LEU A 134 0.79 4.61 8.85
N ALA A 135 1.96 5.09 8.45
CA ALA A 135 2.62 4.68 7.22
C ALA A 135 3.95 3.96 7.53
N HIS A 136 4.22 2.90 6.79
CA HIS A 136 5.34 2.00 7.06
C HIS A 136 6.08 1.65 5.78
N SER A 137 7.37 1.38 5.93
CA SER A 137 8.25 0.98 4.83
C SER A 137 8.93 -0.35 5.12
N VAL A 138 9.17 -1.10 4.05
CA VAL A 138 10.05 -2.27 4.06
C VAL A 138 11.23 -1.96 3.15
N GLU A 139 12.42 -2.04 3.70
CA GLU A 139 13.66 -1.68 3.01
C GLU A 139 14.51 -2.91 2.75
N VAL A 140 15.02 -3.06 1.53
CA VAL A 140 15.92 -4.15 1.14
C VAL A 140 17.29 -3.58 0.84
N TYR A 141 18.26 -3.95 1.65
CA TYR A 141 19.64 -3.54 1.55
C TYR A 141 20.53 -4.66 1.02
N ARG A 142 21.58 -4.28 0.29
CA ARG A 142 22.70 -5.15 -0.06
C ARG A 142 23.99 -4.36 0.11
N GLN A 143 24.89 -4.82 0.97
CA GLN A 143 26.15 -4.12 1.28
C GLN A 143 25.89 -2.64 1.63
N ASP A 144 24.97 -2.40 2.57
CA ASP A 144 24.54 -1.07 3.04
C ASP A 144 23.89 -0.16 1.98
N ARG A 145 23.63 -0.66 0.77
CA ARG A 145 22.91 0.09 -0.26
C ARG A 145 21.44 -0.32 -0.30
N LEU A 146 20.54 0.66 -0.30
CA LEU A 146 19.13 0.45 -0.52
C LEU A 146 18.88 0.04 -1.99
N VAL A 147 18.45 -1.21 -2.21
CA VAL A 147 18.31 -1.83 -3.55
C VAL A 147 16.88 -2.20 -3.92
N GLY A 148 15.95 -2.07 -2.98
CA GLY A 148 14.53 -2.23 -3.22
C GLY A 148 13.74 -1.93 -1.96
N GLY A 149 12.43 -1.90 -2.11
CA GLY A 149 11.54 -1.65 -0.99
C GLY A 149 10.14 -1.33 -1.44
N LEU A 150 9.27 -1.16 -0.45
CA LEU A 150 7.89 -0.74 -0.63
C LEU A 150 7.46 0.09 0.57
N TYR A 151 6.42 0.88 0.39
CA TYR A 151 5.76 1.56 1.50
C TYR A 151 4.24 1.42 1.39
N GLY A 152 3.57 1.63 2.51
CA GLY A 152 2.12 1.57 2.58
C GLY A 152 1.57 2.21 3.85
N VAL A 153 0.24 2.24 3.96
CA VAL A 153 -0.49 2.72 5.13
C VAL A 153 -1.09 1.53 5.87
N ALA A 154 -1.10 1.55 7.20
CA ALA A 154 -1.70 0.52 8.03
C ALA A 154 -2.80 1.11 8.90
N LEU A 155 -4.00 0.53 8.82
CA LEU A 155 -5.13 0.88 9.67
C LEU A 155 -5.85 -0.40 10.10
N GLY A 156 -5.97 -0.61 11.41
CA GLY A 156 -6.45 -1.88 11.95
C GLY A 156 -5.62 -3.06 11.41
N ALA A 157 -6.30 -4.12 10.99
CA ALA A 157 -5.70 -5.28 10.32
C ALA A 157 -5.64 -5.15 8.79
N ALA A 158 -5.72 -3.94 8.23
CA ALA A 158 -5.57 -3.65 6.81
C ALA A 158 -4.25 -2.92 6.50
N PHE A 159 -3.56 -3.35 5.45
CA PHE A 159 -2.38 -2.69 4.91
C PHE A 159 -2.63 -2.27 3.46
N PHE A 160 -2.48 -0.99 3.17
CA PHE A 160 -2.64 -0.39 1.84
C PHE A 160 -1.27 -0.23 1.21
N GLY A 161 -0.91 -1.11 0.26
CA GLY A 161 0.39 -1.05 -0.40
C GLY A 161 0.42 0.05 -1.45
N GLU A 162 1.20 1.11 -1.25
CA GLU A 162 1.16 2.30 -2.10
C GLU A 162 2.06 2.16 -3.33
N SER A 163 3.32 1.84 -3.11
CA SER A 163 4.27 1.67 -4.20
C SER A 163 5.47 0.83 -3.79
N MET A 164 6.20 0.35 -4.80
CA MET A 164 7.42 -0.41 -4.61
C MET A 164 8.44 -0.08 -5.70
N PHE A 165 9.72 -0.21 -5.37
CA PHE A 165 10.82 -0.04 -6.30
C PHE A 165 11.85 -1.17 -6.16
N SER A 166 12.61 -1.37 -7.23
CA SER A 166 13.66 -2.38 -7.31
C SER A 166 14.77 -1.82 -8.21
N SER A 167 15.98 -1.68 -7.67
CA SER A 167 17.19 -1.39 -8.47
C SER A 167 18.04 -2.64 -8.69
N GLU A 168 17.81 -3.70 -7.91
CA GLU A 168 18.28 -5.07 -8.19
C GLU A 168 17.11 -6.01 -8.46
N SER A 169 17.37 -7.10 -9.20
CA SER A 169 16.36 -8.11 -9.52
C SER A 169 15.71 -8.69 -8.26
N ASP A 170 14.38 -8.74 -8.28
CA ASP A 170 13.52 -9.29 -7.23
C ASP A 170 13.56 -8.58 -5.86
N ALA A 171 14.30 -7.46 -5.71
CA ALA A 171 14.39 -6.78 -4.41
C ALA A 171 13.01 -6.32 -3.89
N SER A 172 12.15 -5.73 -4.72
CA SER A 172 10.78 -5.39 -4.30
C SER A 172 9.92 -6.60 -3.92
N LYS A 173 10.11 -7.74 -4.59
CA LYS A 173 9.41 -9.00 -4.25
C LYS A 173 9.91 -9.58 -2.93
N VAL A 174 11.21 -9.46 -2.65
CA VAL A 174 11.77 -9.82 -1.34
C VAL A 174 11.13 -8.96 -0.25
N ALA A 175 11.02 -7.65 -0.44
CA ALA A 175 10.31 -6.76 0.49
C ALA A 175 8.87 -7.24 0.75
N LEU A 176 8.12 -7.55 -0.31
CA LEU A 176 6.74 -8.04 -0.22
C LEU A 176 6.62 -9.37 0.54
N VAL A 177 7.54 -10.32 0.31
CA VAL A 177 7.52 -11.61 1.01
C VAL A 177 7.77 -11.43 2.51
N TRP A 178 8.72 -10.58 2.88
CA TRP A 178 9.01 -10.26 4.28
C TRP A 178 7.84 -9.54 4.94
N LEU A 179 7.28 -8.51 4.28
CA LEU A 179 6.09 -7.81 4.75
C LEU A 179 4.95 -8.80 5.01
N ALA A 180 4.62 -9.64 4.03
CA ALA A 180 3.51 -10.57 4.15
C ALA A 180 3.69 -11.59 5.27
N ALA A 181 4.93 -12.08 5.49
CA ALA A 181 5.19 -12.95 6.63
C ALA A 181 4.94 -12.25 7.96
N GLN A 182 5.36 -10.99 8.09
CA GLN A 182 5.16 -10.21 9.31
C GLN A 182 3.69 -9.84 9.53
N LEU A 183 3.01 -9.35 8.48
CA LEU A 183 1.58 -9.04 8.49
C LEU A 183 0.73 -10.25 8.89
N ARG A 184 1.06 -11.44 8.36
CA ARG A 184 0.43 -12.69 8.77
C ARG A 184 0.62 -12.97 10.26
N ARG A 185 1.84 -12.87 10.78
CA ARG A 185 2.11 -13.10 12.21
C ARG A 185 1.36 -12.10 13.10
N TRP A 186 1.20 -10.87 12.64
CA TRP A 186 0.41 -9.84 13.32
C TRP A 186 -1.10 -9.95 13.11
N GLY A 187 -1.59 -10.93 12.33
CA GLY A 187 -3.01 -11.15 12.12
C GLY A 187 -3.68 -10.16 11.16
N TYR A 188 -2.92 -9.50 10.28
CA TYR A 188 -3.50 -8.67 9.23
C TYR A 188 -4.31 -9.53 8.26
N GLN A 189 -5.46 -9.00 7.84
CA GLN A 189 -6.46 -9.72 7.06
C GLN A 189 -6.51 -9.26 5.61
N LEU A 190 -6.15 -7.99 5.37
CA LEU A 190 -6.31 -7.35 4.07
C LEU A 190 -5.02 -6.64 3.66
N LEU A 191 -4.52 -6.97 2.47
CA LEU A 191 -3.51 -6.20 1.75
C LEU A 191 -4.18 -5.58 0.51
N ASP A 192 -4.43 -4.27 0.53
CA ASP A 192 -4.97 -3.53 -0.63
C ASP A 192 -3.84 -3.24 -1.63
N CYS A 193 -4.08 -3.57 -2.90
CA CYS A 193 -3.18 -3.31 -4.02
C CYS A 193 -3.81 -2.36 -5.06
N GLN A 194 -4.93 -1.72 -4.70
CA GLN A 194 -5.67 -0.73 -5.47
C GLN A 194 -6.06 -1.22 -6.87
N ILE A 195 -5.20 -1.01 -7.87
CA ILE A 195 -5.50 -1.24 -9.28
C ILE A 195 -4.96 -2.61 -9.72
N PRO A 196 -5.80 -3.49 -10.31
CA PRO A 196 -5.34 -4.77 -10.84
C PRO A 196 -4.22 -4.59 -11.88
N SER A 197 -3.23 -5.49 -11.82
CA SER A 197 -2.21 -5.59 -12.86
C SER A 197 -1.71 -7.02 -12.99
N PRO A 198 -1.22 -7.43 -14.19
CA PRO A 198 -0.64 -8.75 -14.38
C PRO A 198 0.52 -9.06 -13.43
N HIS A 199 1.27 -8.01 -13.02
CA HIS A 199 2.35 -8.16 -12.06
C HIS A 199 1.83 -8.59 -10.68
N LEU A 200 0.81 -7.90 -10.16
CA LEU A 200 0.21 -8.22 -8.86
C LEU A 200 -0.49 -9.58 -8.88
N GLU A 201 -1.20 -9.91 -9.95
CA GLU A 201 -1.84 -11.22 -10.12
C GLU A 201 -0.82 -12.37 -10.10
N SER A 202 0.35 -12.17 -10.73
CA SER A 202 1.44 -13.15 -10.68
C SER A 202 1.98 -13.39 -9.26
N LEU A 203 1.83 -12.39 -8.38
CA LEU A 203 2.21 -12.44 -6.97
C LEU A 203 1.08 -12.97 -6.07
N GLY A 204 -0.13 -13.21 -6.60
CA GLY A 204 -1.26 -13.77 -5.87
C GLY A 204 -2.43 -12.80 -5.63
N ALA A 205 -2.38 -11.59 -6.17
CA ALA A 205 -3.52 -10.67 -6.11
C ALA A 205 -4.73 -11.18 -6.88
N ILE A 206 -5.90 -10.85 -6.36
CA ILE A 206 -7.19 -11.08 -6.99
C ILE A 206 -7.93 -9.74 -7.11
N ALA A 207 -8.76 -9.62 -8.13
CA ALA A 207 -9.68 -8.49 -8.27
C ALA A 207 -11.05 -8.88 -7.68
N ILE A 208 -11.56 -8.10 -6.74
CA ILE A 208 -12.87 -8.29 -6.13
C ILE A 208 -13.76 -7.06 -6.39
N PRO A 209 -15.09 -7.19 -6.39
CA PRO A 209 -15.98 -6.04 -6.47
C PRO A 209 -15.67 -5.02 -5.36
N ARG A 210 -15.80 -3.72 -5.65
CA ARG A 210 -15.60 -2.64 -4.66
C ARG A 210 -16.45 -2.86 -3.40
N SER A 211 -17.70 -3.31 -3.56
CA SER A 211 -18.59 -3.60 -2.44
C SER A 211 -18.05 -4.68 -1.50
N GLU A 212 -17.42 -5.71 -2.06
CA GLU A 212 -16.77 -6.78 -1.29
C GLU A 212 -15.50 -6.26 -0.60
N PHE A 213 -14.71 -5.44 -1.29
CA PHE A 213 -13.54 -4.79 -0.69
C PHE A 213 -13.93 -3.93 0.52
N LEU A 214 -14.95 -3.08 0.37
CA LEU A 214 -15.42 -2.21 1.46
C LEU A 214 -15.96 -3.01 2.65
N LEU A 215 -16.58 -4.17 2.42
CA LEU A 215 -16.98 -5.08 3.49
C LEU A 215 -15.77 -5.61 4.25
N ARG A 216 -14.80 -6.21 3.55
CA ARG A 216 -13.57 -6.75 4.15
C ARG A 216 -12.74 -5.68 4.85
N LEU A 217 -12.72 -4.46 4.30
CA LEU A 217 -12.04 -3.33 4.91
C LEU A 217 -12.68 -2.95 6.24
N ARG A 218 -14.02 -2.85 6.31
CA ARG A 218 -14.71 -2.57 7.58
C ARG A 218 -14.37 -3.61 8.64
N GLU A 219 -14.42 -4.89 8.29
CA GLU A 219 -14.04 -5.98 9.19
C GLU A 219 -12.58 -5.84 9.67
N ALA A 220 -11.64 -5.61 8.75
CA ALA A 220 -10.23 -5.44 9.11
C ALA A 220 -9.98 -4.22 10.02
N LEU A 221 -10.74 -3.13 9.86
CA LEU A 221 -10.63 -1.92 10.68
C LEU A 221 -11.14 -2.13 12.12
N GLU A 222 -11.97 -3.15 12.38
CA GLU A 222 -12.42 -3.49 13.74
C GLU A 222 -11.34 -4.20 14.56
N HIS A 223 -10.32 -4.76 13.90
CA HIS A 223 -9.19 -5.40 14.57
C HIS A 223 -8.09 -4.39 14.89
N PRO A 224 -7.41 -4.51 16.05
CA PRO A 224 -6.31 -3.62 16.39
C PRO A 224 -5.14 -3.80 15.42
N GLY A 225 -4.62 -2.69 14.91
CA GLY A 225 -3.37 -2.67 14.15
C GLY A 225 -2.14 -2.55 15.03
N GLN A 226 -0.97 -2.69 14.42
CA GLN A 226 0.30 -2.42 15.10
C GLN A 226 0.51 -0.92 15.27
N GLN A 227 0.99 -0.51 16.45
CA GLN A 227 1.15 0.89 16.82
C GLN A 227 2.62 1.31 16.76
N GLY A 228 2.86 2.55 16.35
CA GLY A 228 4.20 3.15 16.35
C GLY A 228 5.12 2.59 15.26
N ARG A 229 6.44 2.72 15.46
CA ARG A 229 7.44 2.24 14.49
C ARG A 229 7.50 0.72 14.47
N TRP A 230 7.45 0.15 13.27
CA TRP A 230 7.53 -1.28 13.05
C TRP A 230 8.96 -1.78 13.10
N ARG A 231 9.10 -3.03 13.56
CA ARG A 231 10.32 -3.83 13.47
C ARG A 231 9.89 -5.26 13.19
N PHE A 232 10.69 -6.00 12.44
CA PHE A 232 10.44 -7.42 12.31
C PHE A 232 10.60 -8.10 13.66
N ASP A 233 9.76 -9.10 13.91
CA ASP A 233 9.93 -9.96 15.06
C ASP A 233 11.27 -10.71 14.95
N PRO A 234 12.07 -10.82 16.03
CA PRO A 234 13.44 -11.32 15.96
C PRO A 234 13.60 -12.73 15.38
N ASP A 235 12.57 -13.55 15.47
CA ASP A 235 12.51 -14.95 15.02
C ASP A 235 11.63 -15.14 13.77
N LEU A 236 11.32 -14.06 13.04
CA LEU A 236 10.52 -14.16 11.82
C LEU A 236 11.27 -14.96 10.74
N ASP A 237 10.72 -16.09 10.33
CA ASP A 237 11.11 -16.76 9.09
C ASP A 237 10.14 -16.37 7.96
N PRO A 238 10.58 -15.58 6.96
CA PRO A 238 9.73 -15.12 5.86
C PRO A 238 9.25 -16.26 4.95
N LEU A 239 9.87 -17.44 5.05
CA LEU A 239 9.57 -18.62 4.25
C LEU A 239 8.95 -19.75 5.08
N ALA A 240 8.61 -19.50 6.35
CA ALA A 240 7.97 -20.49 7.21
C ALA A 240 6.73 -21.06 6.52
N PRO A 241 6.57 -22.40 6.48
CA PRO A 241 5.34 -23.01 5.98
C PRO A 241 4.16 -22.54 6.85
N GLN A 242 3.00 -22.37 6.22
CA GLN A 242 1.76 -22.08 6.95
C GLN A 242 1.57 -23.17 8.01
N ALA A 243 1.39 -22.79 9.27
CA ALA A 243 0.77 -23.70 10.22
C ALA A 243 -0.61 -24.01 9.64
N MET A 244 -0.86 -25.27 9.27
CA MET A 244 -2.20 -25.66 8.86
C MET A 244 -3.13 -25.34 10.03
N GLY A 245 -3.95 -24.29 9.87
CA GLY A 245 -4.98 -23.96 10.83
C GLY A 245 -5.81 -25.21 11.03
N SER A 246 -5.85 -25.69 12.28
CA SER A 246 -6.82 -26.68 12.72
C SER A 246 -8.21 -26.17 12.35
N THR A 247 -8.85 -26.91 11.45
CA THR A 247 -10.29 -26.87 11.15
C THR A 247 -11.15 -26.77 12.40
#